data_AF-A0AAV4J4W4-F1
#
_entry.id   AF-A0AAV4J4W4-F1
#
_cell.length_a   1.000
_cell.length_b   1.000
_cell.length_c   1.000
_cell.angle_alpha   90.00
_cell.angle_beta   90.00
_cell.angle_gamma   90.00
#
_symmetry.space_group_name_H-M   'P 1'
#
loop_
_entity.id
_entity.type
_entity.pdbx_description
1 polymer ?
#
loop_
_entity_poly.entity_id
_entity_poly.type
_entity_poly.pdbx_seq_one_letter_code
_entity_poly.pdbx_strand_id
1 'polypeptide(L)'
;MSDLPKVLLSDLWLLGLSKNTEASQGAKLPTWKQSLFSLECYICMFFQLIIKTVCSLCRELYVDGKCQGKRCRNDGHPKLLVQAVVLIDDGSGQATVTFQNSSLVASLLTLTENQWNDISEGLRNYGPLYITKDGTVPPLPVAQLLSSLCSSSLVLRPCKLAVTRDRKSPCQHLVDQKTLDEFQIKEVRIARNSVNTWSLPLLSLECFALEEIE
;
A
#
# COMPACT_ATOMS: atom_id res chain seq x y z
N MET A 1 13.05 -1.45 20.91
CA MET A 1 12.39 -2.77 20.91
C MET A 1 11.05 -2.61 21.60
N SER A 2 10.05 -2.23 20.82
CA SER A 2 8.67 -2.05 21.25
C SER A 2 7.90 -3.16 20.55
N ASP A 3 7.73 -4.27 21.25
CA ASP A 3 6.95 -5.41 20.81
C ASP A 3 5.52 -4.95 20.48
N LEU A 4 5.21 -4.88 19.18
CA LEU A 4 3.84 -5.14 18.73
C LEU A 4 3.46 -6.51 19.32
N PRO A 5 2.30 -6.66 19.98
CA PRO A 5 1.95 -7.92 20.61
C PRO A 5 1.97 -9.01 19.54
N LYS A 6 2.96 -9.92 19.59
CA LYS A 6 3.04 -11.08 18.70
C LYS A 6 1.71 -11.85 18.67
N VAL A 7 0.96 -11.76 19.77
CA VAL A 7 -0.41 -12.28 19.95
C VAL A 7 -1.39 -11.74 18.89
N LEU A 8 -1.37 -10.45 18.56
CA LEU A 8 -2.30 -9.88 17.55
C LEU A 8 -1.95 -10.32 16.12
N LEU A 9 -0.66 -10.47 15.81
CA LEU A 9 -0.22 -10.94 14.49
C LEU A 9 -0.47 -12.45 14.33
N SER A 10 -0.12 -13.26 15.33
CA SER A 10 -0.45 -14.70 15.33
C SER A 10 -1.95 -14.94 15.22
N ASP A 11 -2.78 -14.12 15.87
CA ASP A 11 -4.23 -14.25 15.81
C ASP A 11 -4.79 -13.88 14.43
N LEU A 12 -4.23 -12.87 13.74
CA LEU A 12 -4.58 -12.55 12.36
C LEU A 12 -4.24 -13.70 11.41
N TRP A 13 -3.09 -14.36 11.61
CA TRP A 13 -2.69 -15.54 10.83
C TRP A 13 -3.56 -16.78 11.14
N LEU A 14 -4.02 -16.96 12.37
CA LEU A 14 -4.83 -18.11 12.81
C LEU A 14 -6.33 -17.98 12.49
N LEU A 15 -6.88 -16.76 12.43
CA LEU A 15 -8.29 -16.51 12.11
C LEU A 15 -8.67 -16.92 10.66
N GLY A 16 -7.70 -17.06 9.77
CA GLY A 16 -7.90 -17.53 8.39
C GLY A 16 -8.18 -19.04 8.25
N LEU A 17 -7.97 -19.84 9.31
CA LEU A 17 -8.05 -21.31 9.24
C LEU A 17 -9.34 -21.90 9.84
N SER A 18 -10.22 -21.09 10.43
CA SER A 18 -11.43 -21.57 11.11
C SER A 18 -12.71 -21.00 10.50
N LYS A 19 -13.29 -21.76 9.55
CA LYS A 19 -14.72 -22.17 9.48
C LYS A 19 -15.12 -22.54 8.05
N ASN A 20 -15.04 -23.84 7.73
CA ASN A 20 -15.86 -24.49 6.72
C ASN A 20 -16.87 -25.39 7.43
N THR A 21 -18.14 -25.01 7.46
CA THR A 21 -19.26 -25.95 7.60
C THR A 21 -20.51 -25.38 6.94
N GLU A 22 -21.25 -26.27 6.30
CA GLU A 22 -22.19 -26.11 5.19
C GLU A 22 -23.49 -25.35 5.52
N ALA A 23 -24.12 -24.74 4.50
CA ALA A 23 -25.41 -25.17 3.91
C ALA A 23 -26.28 -24.04 3.30
N SER A 24 -26.90 -24.41 2.16
CA SER A 24 -28.20 -23.99 1.60
C SER A 24 -28.38 -22.66 0.82
N GLN A 25 -28.45 -22.84 -0.51
CA GLN A 25 -29.38 -22.32 -1.53
C GLN A 25 -30.19 -21.05 -1.24
N GLY A 26 -30.02 -20.09 -2.16
CA GLY A 26 -30.82 -18.87 -2.31
C GLY A 26 -29.92 -17.76 -2.85
N ALA A 27 -30.13 -17.35 -4.10
CA ALA A 27 -29.30 -16.36 -4.79
C ALA A 27 -29.14 -15.07 -3.98
N LYS A 28 -28.03 -14.98 -3.24
CA LYS A 28 -27.52 -13.77 -2.60
C LYS A 28 -26.28 -13.38 -3.38
N LEU A 29 -26.19 -12.11 -3.78
CA LEU A 29 -24.93 -11.54 -4.27
C LEU A 29 -23.78 -11.99 -3.34
N PRO A 30 -22.59 -12.32 -3.87
CA PRO A 30 -21.47 -12.69 -3.03
C PRO A 30 -21.22 -11.56 -2.04
N THR A 31 -21.56 -11.82 -0.79
CA THR A 31 -21.11 -11.00 0.33
C THR A 31 -19.65 -11.36 0.45
N TRP A 32 -18.79 -10.60 -0.21
CA TRP A 32 -17.35 -10.72 -0.09
C TRP A 32 -17.00 -10.45 1.37
N LYS A 33 -17.02 -11.49 2.21
CA LYS A 33 -16.32 -11.46 3.48
C LYS A 33 -14.89 -11.12 3.10
N GLN A 34 -14.38 -10.00 3.64
CA GLN A 34 -13.00 -9.58 3.42
C GLN A 34 -12.11 -10.63 4.09
N SER A 35 -11.82 -11.70 3.35
CA SER A 35 -10.91 -12.73 3.80
C SER A 35 -9.51 -12.14 3.80
N LEU A 36 -8.82 -12.33 4.92
CA LEU A 36 -7.41 -12.02 5.06
C LEU A 36 -6.61 -13.16 4.44
N PHE A 37 -5.59 -12.83 3.65
CA PHE A 37 -4.73 -13.79 2.96
C PHE A 37 -3.27 -13.54 3.36
N SER A 38 -2.51 -14.64 3.44
CA SER A 38 -1.05 -14.61 3.54
C SER A 38 -0.45 -14.86 2.17
N LEU A 39 0.58 -14.12 1.81
CA LEU A 39 1.38 -14.42 0.63
C LEU A 39 2.84 -14.05 0.82
N GLU A 40 3.73 -14.86 0.25
CA GLU A 40 5.15 -14.58 0.11
C GLU A 40 5.37 -14.04 -1.31
N CYS A 41 6.08 -12.92 -1.42
CA CYS A 41 6.24 -12.22 -2.69
C CYS A 41 7.53 -11.41 -2.71
N TYR A 42 7.83 -10.84 -3.87
CA TYR A 42 8.89 -9.87 -4.06
C TYR A 42 8.28 -8.49 -4.29
N ILE A 43 8.76 -7.46 -3.59
CA ILE A 43 8.39 -6.06 -3.89
C ILE A 43 9.19 -5.62 -5.12
N CYS A 44 8.54 -5.61 -6.28
CA CYS A 44 9.20 -5.33 -7.55
C CYS A 44 9.40 -3.85 -7.82
N MET A 45 8.47 -3.01 -7.34
CA MET A 45 8.44 -1.60 -7.71
C MET A 45 7.66 -0.77 -6.71
N PHE A 46 8.10 0.47 -6.49
CA PHE A 46 7.38 1.48 -5.73
C PHE A 46 6.66 2.43 -6.68
N PHE A 47 5.33 2.51 -6.61
CA PHE A 47 4.56 3.42 -7.46
C PHE A 47 4.42 4.81 -6.85
N GLN A 48 4.08 4.86 -5.56
CA GLN A 48 3.70 6.11 -4.92
C GLN A 48 3.92 6.06 -3.41
N LEU A 49 4.55 7.10 -2.85
CA LEU A 49 4.55 7.44 -1.43
C LEU A 49 3.87 8.79 -1.25
N ILE A 50 2.90 8.85 -0.34
CA ILE A 50 2.23 10.07 0.09
C ILE A 50 2.47 10.21 1.58
N ILE A 51 3.01 11.36 1.99
CA ILE A 51 3.13 11.73 3.40
C ILE A 51 2.53 13.12 3.55
N LYS A 52 1.52 13.26 4.41
CA LYS A 52 0.92 14.58 4.67
C LYS A 52 0.41 14.68 6.10
N THR A 53 0.50 15.89 6.64
CA THR A 53 -0.11 16.21 7.93
C THR A 53 -1.45 16.88 7.69
N VAL A 54 -2.48 16.38 8.34
CA VAL A 54 -3.83 16.92 8.27
C VAL A 54 -4.36 17.26 9.65
N CYS A 55 -5.37 18.10 9.71
CA CYS A 55 -6.12 18.37 10.92
C CYS A 55 -6.95 17.15 11.33
N SER A 56 -6.89 16.75 12.60
CA SER A 56 -7.69 15.64 13.13
C SER A 56 -9.20 15.87 13.07
N LEU A 57 -9.66 17.13 13.04
CA LEU A 57 -11.08 17.50 13.03
C LEU A 57 -11.65 17.61 11.62
N CYS A 58 -11.05 18.44 10.76
CA CYS A 58 -11.60 18.72 9.42
C CYS A 58 -10.88 17.99 8.28
N ARG A 59 -9.77 17.30 8.55
CA ARG A 59 -8.93 16.59 7.56
C ARG A 59 -8.29 17.47 6.48
N GLU A 60 -8.42 18.80 6.58
CA GLU A 60 -7.67 19.76 5.77
C GLU A 60 -6.18 19.73 6.14
N LEU A 61 -5.33 20.23 5.24
CA LEU A 61 -3.89 20.27 5.44
C LEU A 61 -3.52 21.04 6.72
N TYR A 62 -2.51 20.54 7.42
CA TYR A 62 -1.96 21.15 8.61
C TYR A 62 -0.48 21.45 8.36
N VAL A 63 -0.12 22.73 8.31
CA VAL A 63 1.20 23.23 7.89
C VAL A 63 1.60 24.38 8.81
N ASP A 64 2.88 24.46 9.16
CA ASP A 64 3.44 25.50 10.05
C ASP A 64 2.66 25.68 11.36
N GLY A 65 2.30 24.55 11.99
CA GLY A 65 1.56 24.57 13.26
C GLY A 65 0.10 25.02 13.15
N LYS A 66 -0.47 25.13 11.95
CA LYS A 66 -1.83 25.65 11.74
C LYS A 66 -2.63 24.81 10.74
N CYS A 67 -3.90 24.62 11.06
CA CYS A 67 -4.88 24.05 10.15
C CYS A 67 -5.21 25.06 9.04
N GLN A 68 -5.12 24.63 7.78
CA GLN A 68 -5.42 25.45 6.60
C GLN A 68 -6.93 25.53 6.28
N GLY A 69 -7.75 24.76 6.99
CA GLY A 69 -9.20 24.77 6.84
C GLY A 69 -9.85 26.06 7.35
N LYS A 70 -10.45 26.84 6.45
CA LYS A 70 -11.06 28.16 6.73
C LYS A 70 -12.10 28.18 7.86
N ARG A 71 -12.78 27.05 8.11
CA ARG A 71 -13.85 26.91 9.11
C ARG A 71 -13.45 26.02 10.29
N CYS A 72 -12.18 25.60 10.36
CA CYS A 72 -11.72 24.80 11.48
C CYS A 72 -11.55 25.71 12.70
N ARG A 73 -12.20 25.34 13.80
CA ARG A 73 -11.89 25.92 15.11
C ARG A 73 -10.46 25.46 15.46
N ASN A 74 -9.61 26.35 15.96
CA ASN A 74 -8.16 26.11 16.15
C ASN A 74 -7.79 25.00 17.17
N ASP A 75 -8.75 24.15 17.54
CA ASP A 75 -8.62 23.05 18.50
C ASP A 75 -8.17 21.72 17.84
N GLY A 76 -7.98 21.72 16.52
CA GLY A 76 -7.49 20.57 15.79
C GLY A 76 -5.99 20.34 16.02
N HIS A 77 -5.61 19.09 16.20
CA HIS A 77 -4.20 18.69 16.30
C HIS A 77 -3.72 18.05 14.99
N PRO A 78 -2.41 18.13 14.69
CA PRO A 78 -1.84 17.49 13.52
C PRO A 78 -1.96 15.97 13.62
N LYS A 79 -2.39 15.34 12.52
CA LYS A 79 -2.42 13.90 12.33
C LYS A 79 -1.65 13.57 11.06
N LEU A 80 -0.64 12.71 11.18
CA LEU A 80 0.09 12.19 10.04
C LEU A 80 -0.81 11.20 9.28
N LEU A 81 -0.94 11.41 7.97
CA LEU A 81 -1.51 10.44 7.05
C LEU A 81 -0.43 10.02 6.07
N VAL A 82 -0.27 8.71 5.93
CA VAL A 82 0.65 8.14 4.96
C VAL A 82 -0.04 7.09 4.11
N GLN A 83 0.44 6.98 2.88
CA GLN A 83 0.04 5.93 1.97
C GLN A 83 1.23 5.54 1.09
N ALA A 84 1.52 4.25 0.99
CA ALA A 84 2.43 3.73 -0.02
C ALA A 84 1.69 2.76 -0.94
N VAL A 85 2.06 2.72 -2.22
CA VAL A 85 1.55 1.78 -3.20
C VAL A 85 2.73 1.15 -3.91
N VAL A 86 2.79 -0.18 -3.90
CA VAL A 86 3.88 -0.97 -4.52
C VAL A 86 3.32 -2.04 -5.45
N LEU A 87 4.15 -2.47 -6.40
CA LEU A 87 3.93 -3.69 -7.18
C LEU A 87 4.62 -4.85 -6.48
N ILE A 88 3.90 -5.96 -6.33
CA ILE A 88 4.46 -7.24 -5.88
C ILE A 88 4.34 -8.28 -6.98
N ASP A 89 5.19 -9.29 -6.91
CA ASP A 89 5.15 -10.50 -7.73
C ASP A 89 5.38 -11.72 -6.84
N ASP A 90 4.47 -12.69 -6.88
CA ASP A 90 4.56 -13.94 -6.11
C ASP A 90 5.06 -15.13 -6.96
N GLY A 91 5.49 -14.87 -8.19
CA GLY A 91 5.88 -15.88 -9.19
C GLY A 91 4.71 -16.45 -9.99
N SER A 92 3.47 -16.27 -9.53
CA SER A 92 2.24 -16.66 -10.26
C SER A 92 1.60 -15.47 -10.95
N GLY A 93 1.76 -14.26 -10.39
CA GLY A 93 1.24 -13.04 -10.97
C GLY A 93 1.67 -11.80 -10.22
N GLN A 94 1.16 -10.66 -10.69
CA GLN A 94 1.48 -9.35 -10.15
C GLN A 94 0.26 -8.67 -9.54
N ALA A 95 0.46 -7.95 -8.45
CA ALA A 95 -0.59 -7.20 -7.78
C ALA A 95 -0.06 -5.86 -7.25
N THR A 96 -0.97 -4.90 -7.11
CA THR A 96 -0.72 -3.65 -6.40
C THR A 96 -1.10 -3.81 -4.94
N VAL A 97 -0.25 -3.36 -4.02
CA VAL A 97 -0.51 -3.41 -2.59
C VAL A 97 -0.44 -2.00 -2.02
N THR A 98 -1.48 -1.60 -1.28
CA THR A 98 -1.57 -0.33 -0.58
C THR A 98 -1.27 -0.50 0.90
N PHE A 99 -0.41 0.36 1.43
CA PHE A 99 -0.04 0.47 2.83
C PHE A 99 -0.56 1.81 3.36
N GLN A 100 -1.44 1.81 4.36
CA GLN A 100 -2.05 3.04 4.91
C GLN A 100 -1.66 3.33 6.37
N ASN A 101 -0.87 2.44 6.98
CA ASN A 101 -0.42 2.57 8.36
C ASN A 101 1.01 3.11 8.41
N SER A 102 1.26 4.07 9.29
CA SER A 102 2.58 4.65 9.55
C SER A 102 3.64 3.62 9.89
N SER A 103 3.35 2.65 10.75
CA SER A 103 4.32 1.61 11.11
C SER A 103 4.60 0.68 9.93
N LEU A 104 3.58 0.31 9.17
CA LEU A 104 3.75 -0.53 7.98
C LEU A 104 4.54 0.18 6.88
N VAL A 105 4.32 1.48 6.66
CA VAL A 105 5.10 2.27 5.70
C VAL A 105 6.56 2.40 6.17
N ALA A 106 6.80 2.60 7.47
CA ALA A 106 8.16 2.61 8.02
C ALA A 106 8.87 1.25 7.80
N SER A 107 8.21 0.14 8.13
CA SER A 107 8.75 -1.21 7.90
C SER A 107 8.98 -1.51 6.42
N LEU A 108 8.06 -1.10 5.54
CA LEU A 108 8.23 -1.21 4.09
C LEU A 108 9.52 -0.50 3.64
N LEU A 109 9.76 0.71 4.16
CA LEU A 109 10.94 1.52 3.88
C LEU A 109 12.20 1.10 4.66
N THR A 110 12.14 0.03 5.46
CA THR A 110 13.24 -0.43 6.34
C THR A 110 13.70 0.61 7.35
N LEU A 111 12.81 1.50 7.75
CA LEU A 111 13.09 2.55 8.73
C LEU A 111 12.69 2.09 10.13
N THR A 112 13.57 2.35 11.09
CA THR A 112 13.23 2.21 12.52
C THR A 112 12.17 3.23 12.91
N GLU A 113 11.46 2.97 14.01
CA GLU A 113 10.46 3.89 14.57
C GLU A 113 11.04 5.29 14.81
N ASN A 114 12.27 5.38 15.32
CA ASN A 114 12.96 6.65 15.58
C ASN A 114 13.25 7.40 14.27
N GLN A 115 13.85 6.73 13.28
CA GLN A 115 14.14 7.35 11.98
C GLN A 115 12.87 7.84 11.30
N TRP A 116 11.81 7.06 11.37
CA TRP A 116 10.52 7.44 10.81
C TRP A 116 9.90 8.64 11.52
N ASN A 117 10.00 8.70 12.85
CA ASN A 117 9.53 9.85 13.63
C ASN A 117 10.31 11.12 13.30
N ASP A 118 11.64 11.04 13.18
CA ASP A 118 12.48 12.18 12.80
C ASP A 118 12.13 12.71 11.41
N ILE A 119 11.93 11.81 10.44
CA ILE A 119 11.48 12.15 9.07
C ILE A 119 10.10 12.80 9.10
N SER A 120 9.16 12.20 9.83
CA SER A 120 7.77 12.68 9.91
C SER A 120 7.68 14.04 10.58
N GLU A 121 8.47 14.27 11.63
CA GLU A 121 8.54 15.57 12.32
C GLU A 121 9.17 16.63 11.43
N GLY A 122 10.27 16.28 10.76
CA GLY A 122 10.91 17.14 9.78
C GLY A 122 9.96 17.56 8.66
N LEU A 123 9.07 16.67 8.21
CA LEU A 123 8.08 16.95 7.16
C LEU A 123 6.83 17.72 7.65
N ARG A 124 6.60 17.84 8.96
CA ARG A 124 5.38 18.42 9.53
C ARG A 124 5.07 19.83 9.00
N ASN A 125 6.12 20.60 8.69
CA ASN A 125 6.01 21.99 8.25
C ASN A 125 6.11 22.19 6.72
N TYR A 126 6.48 21.16 5.95
CA TYR A 126 6.72 21.31 4.50
C TYR A 126 5.49 21.05 3.62
N GLY A 127 4.34 20.76 4.24
CA GLY A 127 3.13 20.38 3.51
C GLY A 127 3.18 18.94 3.00
N PRO A 128 2.30 18.57 2.04
CA PRO A 128 2.20 17.20 1.56
C PRO A 128 3.38 16.83 0.65
N LEU A 129 4.05 15.73 0.97
CA LEU A 129 5.08 15.11 0.15
C LEU A 129 4.47 14.00 -0.71
N TYR A 130 4.74 14.07 -2.01
CA TYR A 130 4.39 13.05 -2.98
C TYR A 130 5.67 12.58 -3.67
N ILE A 131 5.93 11.29 -3.63
CA ILE A 131 6.98 10.64 -4.41
C ILE A 131 6.29 9.64 -5.31
N THR A 132 6.48 9.76 -6.61
CA THR A 132 5.93 8.81 -7.59
C THR A 132 7.05 8.30 -8.47
N LYS A 133 6.86 7.11 -9.05
CA LYS A 133 7.83 6.49 -9.96
C LYS A 133 8.26 7.43 -11.10
N ASP A 134 7.31 8.17 -11.66
CA ASP A 134 7.52 9.02 -12.85
C ASP A 134 7.78 10.50 -12.48
N GLY A 135 7.92 10.81 -11.19
CA GLY A 135 7.71 12.17 -10.67
C GLY A 135 8.96 13.00 -10.37
N THR A 136 8.76 14.31 -10.40
CA THR A 136 9.68 15.33 -9.88
C THR A 136 9.75 15.24 -8.36
N VAL A 137 10.90 14.86 -7.81
CA VAL A 137 11.13 14.85 -6.36
C VAL A 137 11.29 16.30 -5.88
N PRO A 138 10.54 16.74 -4.84
CA PRO A 138 10.76 18.06 -4.25
C PRO A 138 12.23 18.25 -3.84
N PRO A 139 12.80 19.47 -3.93
CA PRO A 139 14.21 19.75 -3.61
C PRO A 139 14.46 19.77 -2.08
N LEU A 140 13.84 18.86 -1.36
CA LEU A 140 14.02 18.65 0.08
C LEU A 140 14.94 17.44 0.26
N PRO A 141 16.03 17.54 1.05
CA PRO A 141 16.95 16.41 1.27
C PRO A 141 16.24 15.13 1.74
N VAL A 142 15.22 15.28 2.60
CA VAL A 142 14.40 14.15 3.06
C VAL A 142 13.56 13.52 1.95
N ALA A 143 13.05 14.32 1.00
CA ALA A 143 12.31 13.80 -0.14
C ALA A 143 13.23 13.01 -1.09
N GLN A 144 14.46 13.51 -1.29
CA GLN A 144 15.50 12.81 -2.06
C GLN A 144 15.89 11.48 -1.39
N LEU A 145 16.13 11.48 -0.08
CA LEU A 145 16.41 10.27 0.69
C LEU A 145 15.29 9.23 0.55
N LEU A 146 14.04 9.63 0.79
CA LEU A 146 12.89 8.74 0.65
C LEU A 146 12.73 8.22 -0.78
N SER A 147 12.95 9.07 -1.78
CA SER A 147 12.91 8.66 -3.19
C SER A 147 14.00 7.63 -3.53
N SER A 148 15.21 7.81 -3.00
CA SER A 148 16.29 6.84 -3.15
C SER A 148 15.97 5.52 -2.44
N LEU A 149 15.41 5.57 -1.24
CA LEU A 149 14.98 4.37 -0.50
C LEU A 149 13.92 3.59 -1.27
N CYS A 150 12.88 4.26 -1.79
CA CYS A 150 11.81 3.61 -2.56
C CYS A 150 12.30 2.81 -3.77
N SER A 151 13.44 3.19 -4.35
CA SER A 151 14.04 2.50 -5.50
C SER A 151 15.21 1.57 -5.12
N SER A 152 15.56 1.48 -3.84
CA SER A 152 16.70 0.69 -3.35
C SER A 152 16.34 -0.78 -3.18
N SER A 153 17.35 -1.66 -3.23
CA SER A 153 17.19 -3.08 -2.92
C SER A 153 16.82 -3.36 -1.46
N LEU A 154 16.93 -2.37 -0.56
CA LEU A 154 16.40 -2.48 0.81
C LEU A 154 14.87 -2.52 0.78
N VAL A 155 14.23 -1.75 -0.10
CA VAL A 155 12.77 -1.73 -0.23
C VAL A 155 12.28 -2.77 -1.22
N LEU A 156 12.96 -2.90 -2.36
CA LEU A 156 12.64 -3.85 -3.40
C LEU A 156 13.23 -5.22 -3.05
N ARG A 157 12.54 -5.96 -2.17
CA ARG A 157 13.02 -7.21 -1.55
C ARG A 157 11.93 -8.28 -1.43
N PRO A 158 12.30 -9.55 -1.18
CA PRO A 158 11.36 -10.59 -0.77
C PRO A 158 10.72 -10.24 0.58
N CYS A 159 9.42 -10.50 0.73
CA CYS A 159 8.69 -10.32 1.98
C CYS A 159 7.43 -11.18 2.05
N LYS A 160 6.88 -11.31 3.25
CA LYS A 160 5.59 -11.94 3.51
C LYS A 160 4.57 -10.89 3.93
N LEU A 161 3.39 -10.91 3.30
CA LEU A 161 2.34 -9.92 3.52
C LEU A 161 1.06 -10.60 4.00
N ALA A 162 0.39 -9.97 4.97
CA ALA A 162 -1.01 -10.22 5.29
C ALA A 162 -1.86 -9.17 4.59
N VAL A 163 -2.73 -9.57 3.66
CA VAL A 163 -3.48 -8.67 2.79
C VAL A 163 -4.96 -8.99 2.74
N THR A 164 -5.78 -8.00 2.45
CA THR A 164 -7.13 -8.22 1.95
C THR A 164 -7.27 -7.65 0.56
N ARG A 165 -8.25 -8.15 -0.18
CA ARG A 165 -8.58 -7.59 -1.49
C ARG A 165 -9.29 -6.24 -1.32
N ASP A 166 -8.80 -5.22 -2.02
CA ASP A 166 -9.47 -3.92 -2.08
C ASP A 166 -10.83 -4.08 -2.77
N ARG A 167 -11.86 -3.42 -2.24
CA ARG A 167 -13.20 -3.36 -2.83
C ARG A 167 -13.20 -2.76 -4.23
N LYS A 168 -12.22 -1.90 -4.53
CA LYS A 168 -12.01 -1.29 -5.84
C LYS A 168 -11.22 -2.19 -6.80
N SER A 169 -10.70 -3.32 -6.33
CA SER A 169 -9.95 -4.26 -7.16
C SER A 169 -10.84 -4.85 -8.26
N PRO A 170 -10.36 -4.92 -9.51
CA PRO A 170 -11.11 -5.50 -10.63
C PRO A 170 -11.65 -6.90 -10.30
N CYS A 171 -12.96 -7.13 -10.44
CA CYS A 171 -13.55 -8.45 -10.24
C CYS A 171 -13.81 -9.16 -11.56
N GLN A 172 -13.75 -10.50 -11.55
CA GLN A 172 -13.82 -11.31 -12.76
C GLN A 172 -15.05 -10.97 -13.62
N HIS A 173 -16.21 -10.81 -13.00
CA HIS A 173 -17.43 -10.41 -13.68
C HIS A 173 -17.31 -9.05 -14.41
N LEU A 174 -16.60 -8.07 -13.84
CA LEU A 174 -16.36 -6.79 -14.51
C LEU A 174 -15.34 -6.93 -15.64
N VAL A 175 -14.35 -7.82 -15.48
CA VAL A 175 -13.35 -8.10 -16.52
C VAL A 175 -13.99 -8.80 -17.72
N ASP A 176 -14.87 -9.78 -17.49
CA ASP A 176 -15.56 -10.53 -18.54
C ASP A 176 -16.50 -9.66 -19.39
N GLN A 177 -16.89 -8.50 -18.86
CA GLN A 177 -17.72 -7.52 -19.56
C GLN A 177 -16.92 -6.49 -20.39
N LYS A 178 -15.59 -6.44 -20.24
CA LYS A 178 -14.73 -5.49 -20.95
C LYS A 178 -14.41 -5.96 -22.36
N THR A 179 -14.33 -5.02 -23.29
CA THR A 179 -13.85 -5.26 -24.65
C THR A 179 -12.31 -5.24 -24.71
N LEU A 180 -11.71 -5.90 -25.71
CA LEU A 180 -10.24 -6.09 -25.80
C LEU A 180 -9.44 -4.78 -25.84
N ASP A 181 -10.02 -3.71 -26.37
CA ASP A 181 -9.46 -2.35 -26.42
C ASP A 181 -9.37 -1.67 -25.04
N GLU A 182 -10.09 -2.17 -24.04
CA GLU A 182 -10.00 -1.66 -22.66
C GLU A 182 -8.88 -2.33 -21.84
N PHE A 183 -8.22 -3.36 -22.38
CA PHE A 183 -7.13 -4.05 -21.71
C PHE A 183 -5.79 -3.38 -21.97
N GLN A 184 -4.92 -3.40 -20.96
CA GLN A 184 -3.58 -2.83 -21.09
C GLN A 184 -2.73 -3.73 -21.98
N ILE A 185 -2.11 -3.16 -23.01
CA ILE A 185 -1.14 -3.88 -23.84
C ILE A 185 0.21 -3.88 -23.12
N LYS A 186 0.71 -5.07 -22.79
CA LYS A 186 2.01 -5.30 -22.18
C LYS A 186 2.94 -5.89 -23.23
N GLU A 187 4.12 -5.30 -23.39
CA GLU A 187 5.21 -5.90 -24.16
C GLU A 187 5.89 -6.97 -23.31
N VAL A 188 5.91 -8.21 -23.79
CA VAL A 188 6.59 -9.34 -23.16
C VAL A 188 7.76 -9.76 -24.04
N ARG A 189 8.96 -9.77 -23.45
CA ARG A 189 10.16 -10.27 -24.13
C ARG A 189 10.21 -11.78 -24.05
N ILE A 190 10.24 -12.43 -25.20
CA ILE A 190 10.38 -13.87 -25.37
C ILE A 190 11.69 -14.12 -26.11
N ALA A 191 12.71 -14.51 -25.37
CA ALA A 191 14.09 -14.68 -25.85
C ALA A 191 14.64 -13.41 -26.54
N ARG A 192 14.77 -13.42 -27.88
CA ARG A 192 15.30 -12.29 -28.68
C ARG A 192 14.21 -11.40 -29.27
N ASN A 193 12.94 -11.78 -29.13
CA ASN A 193 11.82 -11.07 -29.70
C ASN A 193 10.96 -10.46 -28.60
N SER A 194 10.15 -9.47 -28.94
CA SER A 194 9.08 -8.98 -28.08
C SER A 194 7.73 -9.16 -28.76
N VAL A 195 6.71 -9.48 -27.96
CA VAL A 195 5.33 -9.58 -28.41
C VAL A 195 4.46 -8.74 -27.50
N ASN A 196 3.46 -8.09 -28.09
CA ASN A 196 2.45 -7.36 -27.36
C ASN A 196 1.32 -8.31 -26.98
N THR A 197 0.93 -8.30 -25.72
CA THR A 197 -0.14 -9.12 -25.16
C THR A 197 -1.09 -8.25 -24.35
N TRP A 198 -2.40 -8.53 -24.46
CA TRP A 198 -3.39 -7.92 -23.59
C TRP A 198 -3.26 -8.50 -22.19
N SER A 199 -3.13 -7.61 -21.22
CA SER A 199 -3.00 -7.94 -19.81
C SER A 199 -4.24 -7.53 -19.04
N LEU A 200 -4.68 -8.41 -18.15
CA LEU A 200 -5.73 -8.11 -17.19
C LEU A 200 -5.28 -6.95 -16.29
N PRO A 201 -6.21 -6.09 -15.83
CA PRO A 201 -5.87 -5.08 -14.85
C PRO A 201 -5.33 -5.73 -13.57
N LEU A 202 -4.33 -5.10 -12.96
CA LEU A 202 -3.70 -5.61 -11.75
C LEU A 202 -4.71 -5.72 -10.60
N LEU A 203 -4.58 -6.80 -9.81
CA LEU A 203 -5.30 -6.93 -8.56
C LEU A 203 -4.86 -5.80 -7.60
N SER A 204 -5.80 -5.26 -6.83
CA SER A 204 -5.52 -4.28 -5.78
C SER A 204 -5.76 -4.88 -4.40
N LEU A 205 -4.74 -4.77 -3.56
CA LEU A 205 -4.68 -5.33 -2.23
C LEU A 205 -4.43 -4.24 -1.20
N GLU A 206 -4.90 -4.44 0.03
CA GLU A 206 -4.63 -3.62 1.19
C GLU A 206 -3.83 -4.44 2.21
N CYS A 207 -2.70 -3.90 2.65
CA CYS A 207 -1.78 -4.56 3.57
C CYS A 207 -2.14 -4.29 5.04
N PHE A 208 -2.10 -5.35 5.85
CA PHE A 208 -2.31 -5.31 7.30
C PHE A 208 -1.07 -5.68 8.11
N ALA A 209 -0.20 -6.52 7.55
CA ALA A 209 1.07 -6.90 8.16
C ALA A 209 2.14 -7.16 7.08
N LEU A 210 3.39 -6.86 7.44
CA LEU A 210 4.57 -7.12 6.64
C LEU A 210 5.61 -7.80 7.52
N GLU A 211 6.14 -8.92 7.06
CA GLU A 211 7.20 -9.71 7.68
C GLU A 211 8.33 -9.91 6.66
N GLU A 212 9.57 -9.96 7.13
CA GLU A 212 10.72 -10.28 6.29
C GLU A 212 10.86 -11.80 6.15
N ILE A 213 11.29 -12.26 4.98
CA ILE A 213 11.60 -13.67 4.76
C ILE A 213 13.05 -13.87 5.18
N GLU A 214 13.28 -14.75 6.17
CA GLU A 214 14.61 -15.16 6.64
C GLU A 214 15.39 -15.95 5.58
#